data_AF-A0A537TG51-F1
#
_entry.id   AF-A0A537TG51-F1
#
_cell.length_a   1.000
_cell.length_b   1.000
_cell.length_c   1.000
_cell.angle_alpha   90.00
_cell.angle_beta   90.00
_cell.angle_gamma   90.00
#
_symmetry.space_group_name_H-M   'P 1'
#
loop_
_entity.id
_entity.type
_entity.pdbx_description
1 polymer ?
#
loop_
_entity_poly.entity_id
_entity_poly.type
_entity_poly.pdbx_seq_one_letter_code
_entity_poly.pdbx_strand_id
1 'polypeptide(L)'
;MPDFLSLDTQGSELDILRGADATLRDHCIALATEIEFHPMYEGQALFSGIFDFALRHGFYFAGFTYLQEISPKRMPVGARAKGFLAFGDALFLRRIDSVKSIARSPNEQHLMLLKLAFVALNFGYLEYALLVLDAAEQAKPDRALSARLMSRDCYRLLDGLRRVAQALPAGFLHTQRSELVAERRKMVEQGYLAAAKEQAARGRIAATRLGGALRRRLRPVWHRLRNVYMDVGTGTPVHRTSAPAVSLPPGTTDATAGPAAGGMSPSIEDLLESYGYSWLAYEVRRRRRDAEGYVAGRLH
;
A
#
# COMPACT_ATOMS: atom_id res chain seq x y z
N MET A 1 6.56 24.98 22.81
CA MET A 1 7.45 24.49 21.73
C MET A 1 6.59 23.73 20.72
N PRO A 2 6.97 23.68 19.44
CA PRO A 2 6.13 23.09 18.39
C PRO A 2 6.05 21.56 18.51
N ASP A 3 4.87 21.00 18.24
CA ASP A 3 4.64 19.56 18.14
C ASP A 3 4.98 19.02 16.73
N PHE A 4 4.66 19.79 15.70
CA PHE A 4 4.90 19.46 14.28
C PHE A 4 5.81 20.52 13.66
N LEU A 5 6.85 20.08 12.96
CA LEU A 5 7.77 20.96 12.23
C LEU A 5 7.60 20.71 10.73
N SER A 6 7.33 21.78 9.97
CA SER A 6 7.29 21.76 8.51
C SER A 6 8.37 22.68 7.99
N LEU A 7 9.25 22.19 7.12
CA LEU A 7 10.37 22.93 6.54
C LEU A 7 10.29 22.88 5.01
N ASP A 8 10.47 24.05 4.39
CA ASP A 8 10.50 24.27 2.94
C ASP A 8 11.51 25.41 2.71
N THR A 9 12.78 25.05 2.73
CA THR A 9 13.90 26.01 2.80
C THR A 9 14.95 25.77 1.71
N GLN A 10 14.62 24.98 0.69
CA GLN A 10 15.39 24.73 -0.53
C GLN A 10 16.89 24.49 -0.27
N GLY A 11 17.21 23.59 0.66
CA GLY A 11 18.56 23.05 0.86
C GLY A 11 19.25 23.39 2.17
N SER A 12 18.59 24.13 3.09
CA SER A 12 19.11 24.45 4.43
C SER A 12 18.46 23.65 5.56
N GLU A 13 17.65 22.64 5.23
CA GLU A 13 16.81 21.86 6.13
C GLU A 13 17.65 21.22 7.23
N LEU A 14 18.76 20.55 6.88
CA LEU A 14 19.56 19.82 7.87
C LEU A 14 20.22 20.76 8.89
N ASP A 15 20.63 21.96 8.48
CA ASP A 15 21.25 22.92 9.41
C ASP A 15 20.20 23.55 10.34
N ILE A 16 19.00 23.81 9.84
CA ILE A 16 17.85 24.21 10.67
C ILE A 16 17.50 23.10 11.66
N LEU A 17 17.46 21.84 11.21
CA LEU A 17 17.17 20.68 12.06
C LEU A 17 18.24 20.51 13.16
N ARG A 18 19.52 20.72 12.83
CA ARG A 18 20.62 20.73 13.82
C ARG A 18 20.46 21.88 14.83
N GLY A 19 20.09 23.07 14.37
CA GLY A 19 19.78 24.20 15.27
C GLY A 19 18.56 23.93 16.17
N ALA A 20 17.63 23.08 15.71
CA ALA A 20 16.43 22.67 16.44
C ALA A 20 16.60 21.36 17.24
N ASP A 21 17.84 20.89 17.48
CA ASP A 21 18.14 19.61 18.13
C ASP A 21 17.33 19.35 19.41
N ALA A 22 17.29 20.32 20.33
CA ALA A 22 16.55 20.18 21.58
C ALA A 22 15.03 20.08 21.36
N THR A 23 14.48 20.88 20.45
CA THR A 23 13.06 20.83 20.08
C THR A 23 12.70 19.47 19.50
N LEU A 24 13.53 18.96 18.60
CA LEU A 24 13.33 17.66 17.98
C LEU A 24 13.48 16.56 19.01
N ARG A 25 14.48 16.58 19.87
CA ARG A 25 14.68 15.56 20.89
C ARG A 25 13.53 15.50 21.88
N ASP A 26 13.06 16.64 22.39
CA ASP A 26 12.26 16.69 23.61
C ASP A 26 10.74 16.90 23.37
N HIS A 27 10.32 17.40 22.20
CA HIS A 27 8.93 17.83 21.98
C HIS A 27 8.30 17.40 20.65
N CYS A 28 9.07 17.40 19.57
CA CYS A 28 8.50 17.22 18.24
C CYS A 28 8.03 15.77 17.99
N ILE A 29 6.78 15.62 17.51
CA ILE A 29 6.14 14.34 17.20
C ILE A 29 6.09 14.05 15.70
N ALA A 30 6.27 15.04 14.84
CA ALA A 30 6.30 14.83 13.40
C ALA A 30 7.09 15.94 12.67
N LEU A 31 7.78 15.55 11.61
CA LEU A 31 8.60 16.40 10.77
C LEU A 31 8.18 16.20 9.31
N ALA A 32 7.78 17.26 8.64
CA ALA A 32 7.67 17.33 7.18
C ALA A 32 8.78 18.24 6.66
N THR A 33 9.50 17.80 5.64
CA THR A 33 10.65 18.55 5.14
C THR A 33 10.87 18.29 3.66
N GLU A 34 11.25 19.33 2.93
CA GLU A 34 11.81 19.19 1.59
C GLU A 34 13.08 18.33 1.65
N ILE A 35 13.31 17.56 0.59
CA ILE A 35 14.43 16.65 0.44
C ILE A 35 14.92 16.62 -1.01
N GLU A 36 16.22 16.40 -1.18
CA GLU A 36 16.86 16.38 -2.49
C GLU A 36 17.62 15.06 -2.71
N PHE A 37 17.54 14.56 -3.93
CA PHE A 37 18.22 13.34 -4.37
C PHE A 37 19.48 13.65 -5.19
N HIS A 38 19.61 14.89 -5.66
CA HIS A 38 20.76 15.40 -6.38
C HIS A 38 21.16 16.77 -5.82
N PRO A 39 22.46 17.07 -5.70
CA PRO A 39 22.90 18.37 -5.20
C PRO A 39 22.51 19.46 -6.22
N MET A 40 21.67 20.40 -5.79
CA MET A 40 21.30 21.57 -6.58
C MET A 40 22.07 22.81 -6.15
N TYR A 41 22.45 22.87 -4.87
CA TYR A 41 23.29 23.91 -4.27
C TYR A 41 24.56 23.32 -3.66
N GLU A 42 25.60 24.15 -3.51
CA GLU A 42 26.85 23.74 -2.89
C GLU A 42 26.66 23.48 -1.39
N GLY A 43 27.10 22.32 -0.91
CA GLY A 43 27.01 21.95 0.51
C GLY A 43 25.62 21.49 0.98
N GLN A 44 24.62 21.45 0.10
CA GLN A 44 23.26 21.01 0.42
C GLN A 44 23.23 19.57 0.93
N ALA A 45 22.47 19.34 2.00
CA ALA A 45 22.22 17.99 2.48
C ALA A 45 21.27 17.25 1.53
N LEU A 46 21.61 16.00 1.18
CA LEU A 46 20.70 15.13 0.44
C LEU A 46 19.75 14.40 1.40
N PHE A 47 18.71 13.79 0.84
CA PHE A 47 17.73 12.97 1.56
C PHE A 47 18.37 12.03 2.59
N SER A 48 19.47 11.36 2.26
CA SER A 48 20.19 10.48 3.19
C SER A 48 20.59 11.15 4.51
N GLY A 49 21.06 12.41 4.45
CA GLY A 49 21.46 13.16 5.64
C GLY A 49 20.28 13.51 6.54
N ILE A 50 19.17 13.95 5.94
CA ILE A 50 17.91 14.26 6.63
C ILE A 50 17.31 12.97 7.22
N PHE A 51 17.28 11.89 6.44
CA PHE A 51 16.76 10.59 6.83
C PHE A 51 17.51 10.05 8.05
N ASP A 52 18.84 9.96 7.99
CA ASP A 52 19.67 9.46 9.09
C ASP A 52 19.55 10.33 10.34
N PHE A 53 19.46 11.65 10.16
CA PHE A 53 19.23 12.59 11.25
C PHE A 53 17.88 12.33 11.93
N ALA A 54 16.77 12.30 11.18
CA ALA A 54 15.45 12.05 11.73
C ALA A 54 15.35 10.69 12.45
N LEU A 55 15.96 9.63 11.91
CA LEU A 55 15.96 8.31 12.56
C LEU A 55 16.67 8.32 13.92
N ARG A 56 17.83 8.99 14.01
CA ARG A 56 18.56 9.16 15.28
C ARG A 56 17.75 9.95 16.31
N HIS A 57 16.93 10.89 15.87
CA HIS A 57 16.04 11.67 16.71
C HIS A 57 14.74 10.97 17.10
N GLY A 58 14.60 9.67 16.86
CA GLY A 58 13.44 8.94 17.37
C GLY A 58 12.24 8.91 16.43
N PHE A 59 12.42 9.23 15.14
CA PHE A 59 11.36 9.18 14.13
C PHE A 59 11.40 7.91 13.28
N TYR A 60 10.27 7.57 12.66
CA TYR A 60 10.16 6.70 11.50
C TYR A 60 10.03 7.54 10.25
N PHE A 61 10.60 7.07 9.15
CA PHE A 61 10.21 7.55 7.83
C PHE A 61 8.84 6.98 7.48
N ALA A 62 7.84 7.86 7.35
CA ALA A 62 6.48 7.45 7.00
C ALA A 62 6.33 7.29 5.49
N GLY A 63 6.93 8.20 4.72
CA GLY A 63 6.89 8.17 3.27
C GLY A 63 7.18 9.53 2.66
N PHE A 64 7.12 9.57 1.33
CA PHE A 64 7.17 10.81 0.57
C PHE A 64 5.74 11.34 0.39
N THR A 65 5.53 12.63 0.66
CA THR A 65 4.25 13.31 0.38
C THR A 65 4.23 13.93 -1.01
N TYR A 66 5.41 14.21 -1.56
CA TYR A 66 5.60 14.71 -2.91
C TYR A 66 6.94 14.21 -3.47
N LEU A 67 6.98 13.96 -4.77
CA LEU A 67 8.20 13.58 -5.49
C LEU A 67 8.15 14.23 -6.88
N GLN A 68 9.26 14.86 -7.27
CA GLN A 68 9.41 15.51 -8.56
C GLN A 68 10.54 14.88 -9.36
N GLU A 69 10.20 14.46 -10.58
CA GLU A 69 11.20 14.07 -11.58
C GLU A 69 11.65 15.28 -12.41
N ILE A 70 12.94 15.37 -12.72
CA ILE A 70 13.49 16.33 -13.69
C ILE A 70 14.01 15.59 -14.92
N SER A 71 13.84 16.21 -16.08
CA SER A 71 14.43 15.67 -17.30
C SER A 71 15.90 16.06 -17.39
N PRO A 72 16.83 15.10 -17.59
CA PRO A 72 18.25 15.41 -17.78
C PRO A 72 18.52 16.16 -19.09
N LYS A 73 17.57 16.13 -20.04
CA LYS A 73 17.65 16.82 -21.33
C LYS A 73 16.39 17.65 -21.57
N ARG A 74 16.56 18.90 -22.00
CA ARG A 74 15.43 19.72 -22.47
C ARG A 74 14.92 19.16 -23.79
N MET A 75 13.71 18.62 -23.76
CA MET A 75 13.00 18.09 -24.93
C MET A 75 11.63 18.77 -25.05
N PRO A 76 11.09 18.92 -26.29
CA PRO A 76 9.71 19.33 -26.50
C PRO A 76 8.73 18.46 -25.70
N VAL A 77 7.57 19.02 -25.32
CA VAL A 77 6.58 18.34 -24.47
C VAL A 77 6.18 16.96 -25.04
N GLY A 78 6.02 16.84 -26.36
CA GLY A 78 5.68 15.58 -27.03
C GLY A 78 6.77 14.51 -27.07
N ALA A 79 8.00 14.84 -26.63
CA ALA A 79 9.14 13.92 -26.56
C ALA A 79 9.63 13.71 -25.11
N ARG A 80 8.81 14.07 -24.12
CA ARG A 80 9.08 13.81 -22.70
C ARG A 80 8.74 12.36 -22.36
N ALA A 81 9.57 11.77 -21.51
CA ALA A 81 9.37 10.46 -20.91
C ALA A 81 9.76 10.52 -19.42
N LYS A 82 10.05 9.38 -18.81
CA LYS A 82 10.49 9.29 -17.41
C LYS A 82 11.74 10.13 -17.16
N GLY A 83 11.71 10.95 -16.10
CA GLY A 83 12.85 11.75 -15.63
C GLY A 83 13.63 11.06 -14.51
N PHE A 84 14.56 11.79 -13.92
CA PHE A 84 15.28 11.39 -12.72
C PHE A 84 14.62 12.04 -11.51
N LEU A 85 14.44 11.26 -10.44
CA LEU A 85 13.91 11.80 -9.20
C LEU A 85 14.89 12.82 -8.63
N ALA A 86 14.43 14.05 -8.43
CA ALA A 86 15.31 15.18 -8.13
C ALA A 86 15.12 15.71 -6.71
N PHE A 87 13.88 15.97 -6.33
CA PHE A 87 13.51 16.50 -5.03
C PHE A 87 12.08 16.08 -4.69
N GLY A 88 11.65 16.36 -3.47
CA GLY A 88 10.31 16.10 -3.00
C GLY A 88 10.16 16.44 -1.54
N ASP A 89 9.08 15.95 -0.94
CA ASP A 89 8.78 16.17 0.46
C ASP A 89 8.74 14.83 1.19
N ALA A 90 9.36 14.77 2.36
CA ALA A 90 9.38 13.62 3.23
C ALA A 90 8.62 13.88 4.52
N LEU A 91 7.84 12.89 4.95
CA LEU A 91 7.19 12.87 6.26
C LEU A 91 7.87 11.87 7.18
N PHE A 92 8.18 12.34 8.38
CA PHE A 92 8.69 11.55 9.49
C PHE A 92 7.73 11.64 10.68
N LEU A 93 7.38 10.50 11.25
CA LEU A 93 6.48 10.40 12.41
C LEU A 93 7.25 9.82 13.60
N ARG A 94 7.12 10.43 14.79
CA ARG A 94 7.84 9.98 15.98
C ARG A 94 7.45 8.54 16.33
N ARG A 95 8.42 7.73 16.75
CA ARG A 95 8.18 6.37 17.23
C ARG A 95 7.43 6.40 18.55
N ILE A 96 6.44 5.52 18.73
CA ILE A 96 5.67 5.39 19.99
C ILE A 96 6.61 5.21 21.19
N ASP A 97 7.62 4.34 21.09
CA ASP A 97 8.56 4.11 22.18
C ASP A 97 9.43 5.32 22.49
N SER A 98 9.73 6.13 21.45
CA SER A 98 10.41 7.39 21.66
C SER A 98 9.54 8.40 22.38
N VAL A 99 8.24 8.50 22.07
CA VAL A 99 7.28 9.33 22.83
C VAL A 99 7.24 8.89 24.30
N LYS A 100 7.17 7.58 24.58
CA LYS A 100 7.19 7.04 25.94
C LYS A 100 8.47 7.42 26.70
N SER A 101 9.61 7.50 26.01
CA SER A 101 10.89 7.84 26.64
C SER A 101 11.06 9.32 26.99
N ILE A 102 10.38 10.23 26.28
CA ILE A 102 10.57 11.69 26.46
C ILE A 102 9.44 12.35 27.25
N ALA A 103 8.26 11.73 27.32
CA ALA A 103 7.15 12.26 28.10
C ALA A 103 7.47 12.23 29.60
N ARG A 104 7.14 13.33 30.30
CA ARG A 104 7.47 13.51 31.73
C ARG A 104 6.34 13.08 32.65
N SER A 105 5.17 12.79 32.09
CA SER A 105 3.99 12.33 32.84
C SER A 105 3.05 11.50 31.96
N PRO A 106 2.19 10.66 32.58
CA PRO A 106 1.09 9.97 31.90
C PRO A 106 0.23 10.89 31.00
N ASN A 107 -0.09 12.07 31.52
CA ASN A 107 -0.88 13.09 30.83
C ASN A 107 -0.18 13.63 29.58
N GLU A 108 1.10 13.94 29.71
CA GLU A 108 1.91 14.43 28.59
C GLU A 108 2.06 13.34 27.52
N GLN A 109 2.36 12.11 27.93
CA GLN A 109 2.47 10.97 27.02
C GLN A 109 1.16 10.76 26.24
N HIS A 110 0.03 10.74 26.94
CA HIS A 110 -1.28 10.59 26.32
C HIS A 110 -1.54 11.70 25.29
N LEU A 111 -1.29 12.95 25.66
CA LEU A 111 -1.50 14.09 24.76
C LEU A 111 -0.58 14.06 23.54
N MET A 112 0.70 13.72 23.70
CA MET A 112 1.65 13.59 22.59
C MET A 112 1.22 12.49 21.61
N LEU A 113 0.77 11.33 22.13
CA LEU A 113 0.29 10.23 21.30
C LEU A 113 -1.00 10.60 20.57
N LEU A 114 -1.95 11.30 21.20
CA LEU A 114 -3.15 11.76 20.50
C LEU A 114 -2.82 12.76 19.37
N LYS A 115 -1.88 13.68 19.61
CA LYS A 115 -1.41 14.59 18.56
C LYS A 115 -0.71 13.84 17.43
N LEU A 116 0.11 12.83 17.75
CA LEU A 116 0.77 11.97 16.76
C LEU A 116 -0.25 11.20 15.92
N ALA A 117 -1.27 10.62 16.55
CA ALA A 117 -2.36 9.94 15.85
C ALA A 117 -3.13 10.90 14.95
N PHE A 118 -3.40 12.12 15.41
CA PHE A 118 -4.04 13.16 14.61
C PHE A 118 -3.21 13.53 13.38
N VAL A 119 -1.90 13.78 13.55
CA VAL A 119 -1.01 14.09 12.42
C VAL A 119 -0.96 12.91 11.45
N ALA A 120 -0.76 11.68 11.94
CA ALA A 120 -0.76 10.49 11.10
C ALA A 120 -2.05 10.34 10.28
N LEU A 121 -3.21 10.59 10.91
CA LEU A 121 -4.51 10.57 10.24
C LEU A 121 -4.61 11.61 9.12
N ASN A 122 -4.15 12.84 9.36
CA ASN A 122 -4.16 13.92 8.36
C ASN A 122 -3.29 13.60 7.13
N PHE A 123 -2.24 12.81 7.31
CA PHE A 123 -1.43 12.31 6.20
C PHE A 123 -1.90 10.94 5.65
N GLY A 124 -3.04 10.42 6.12
CA GLY A 124 -3.67 9.21 5.58
C GLY A 124 -3.15 7.90 6.16
N TYR A 125 -2.29 7.93 7.17
CA TYR A 125 -1.76 6.76 7.85
C TYR A 125 -2.74 6.25 8.93
N LEU A 126 -3.94 5.82 8.51
CA LEU A 126 -5.01 5.40 9.43
C LEU A 126 -4.59 4.23 10.33
N GLU A 127 -3.99 3.17 9.78
CA GLU A 127 -3.59 2.02 10.60
C GLU A 127 -2.54 2.42 11.66
N TYR A 128 -1.60 3.30 11.30
CA TYR A 128 -0.63 3.82 12.26
C TYR A 128 -1.29 4.72 13.30
N ALA A 129 -2.24 5.57 12.90
CA ALA A 129 -3.01 6.39 13.84
C ALA A 129 -3.74 5.50 14.87
N LEU A 130 -4.41 4.43 14.44
CA LEU A 130 -5.07 3.48 15.34
C LEU A 130 -4.09 2.79 16.30
N LEU A 131 -2.93 2.36 15.81
CA LEU A 131 -1.86 1.80 16.64
C LEU A 131 -1.39 2.79 17.72
N VAL A 132 -1.23 4.06 17.35
CA VAL A 132 -0.84 5.12 18.29
C VAL A 132 -1.95 5.39 19.31
N LEU A 133 -3.23 5.34 18.92
CA LEU A 133 -4.35 5.52 19.84
C LEU A 133 -4.43 4.41 20.90
N ASP A 134 -4.14 3.17 20.53
CA ASP A 134 -4.05 2.07 21.51
C ASP A 134 -2.91 2.29 22.51
N ALA A 135 -1.77 2.82 22.05
CA ALA A 135 -0.69 3.22 22.94
C ALA A 135 -1.06 4.43 23.82
N ALA A 136 -1.87 5.36 23.32
CA ALA A 136 -2.37 6.51 24.08
C ALA A 136 -3.25 6.06 25.24
N GLU A 137 -4.14 5.08 25.02
CA GLU A 137 -5.01 4.54 26.09
C GLU A 137 -4.20 3.90 27.22
N GLN A 138 -3.10 3.21 26.88
CA GLN A 138 -2.20 2.60 27.86
C GLN A 138 -1.48 3.61 28.76
N ALA A 139 -1.39 4.89 28.34
CA ALA A 139 -0.77 5.94 29.14
C ALA A 139 -1.57 6.26 30.41
N LYS A 140 -2.87 5.91 30.49
CA LYS A 140 -3.74 6.12 31.66
C LYS A 140 -3.70 7.58 32.18
N PRO A 141 -4.15 8.57 31.38
CA PRO A 141 -4.23 9.96 31.82
C PRO A 141 -5.23 10.15 32.97
N ASP A 142 -5.15 11.28 33.67
CA ASP A 142 -6.15 11.63 34.67
C ASP A 142 -7.52 11.96 34.03
N ARG A 143 -8.57 11.86 34.85
CA ARG A 143 -9.95 12.07 34.41
C ARG A 143 -10.22 13.51 33.95
N ALA A 144 -9.52 14.49 34.51
CA ALA A 144 -9.72 15.90 34.19
C ALA A 144 -9.20 16.21 32.78
N LEU A 145 -8.05 15.66 32.42
CA LEU A 145 -7.49 15.75 31.07
C LEU A 145 -8.42 15.08 30.07
N SER A 146 -8.84 13.83 30.32
CA SER A 146 -9.74 13.11 29.42
C SER A 146 -11.04 13.87 29.15
N ALA A 147 -11.67 14.43 30.18
CA ALA A 147 -12.87 15.25 30.04
C ALA A 147 -12.62 16.50 29.18
N ARG A 148 -11.49 17.18 29.39
CA ARG A 148 -11.10 18.37 28.61
C ARG A 148 -10.73 18.04 27.16
N LEU A 149 -10.27 16.83 26.86
CA LEU A 149 -9.96 16.42 25.49
C LEU A 149 -11.26 16.14 24.73
N MET A 150 -12.22 15.46 25.35
CA MET A 150 -13.51 15.13 24.73
C MET A 150 -14.38 16.34 24.38
N SER A 151 -14.05 17.54 24.85
CA SER A 151 -14.70 18.78 24.40
C SER A 151 -14.24 19.27 23.01
N ARG A 152 -13.21 18.65 22.42
CA ARG A 152 -12.68 19.02 21.11
C ARG A 152 -12.97 17.96 20.06
N ASP A 153 -13.41 18.42 18.90
CA ASP A 153 -13.84 17.57 17.77
C ASP A 153 -12.75 16.63 17.29
N CYS A 154 -11.50 17.09 17.22
CA CYS A 154 -10.37 16.26 16.82
C CYS A 154 -10.18 15.03 17.72
N TYR A 155 -10.37 15.16 19.03
CA TYR A 155 -10.23 14.02 19.96
C TYR A 155 -11.48 13.15 19.99
N ARG A 156 -12.67 13.72 19.77
CA ARG A 156 -13.91 12.94 19.57
C ARG A 156 -13.84 12.07 18.31
N LEU A 157 -13.27 12.60 17.23
CA LEU A 157 -12.98 11.85 16.02
C LEU A 157 -12.05 10.66 16.31
N LEU A 158 -10.92 10.91 16.98
CA LEU A 158 -9.95 9.85 17.28
C LEU A 158 -10.53 8.76 18.19
N ASP A 159 -11.25 9.13 19.25
CA ASP A 159 -11.95 8.17 20.12
C ASP A 159 -13.00 7.36 19.34
N GLY A 160 -13.80 8.04 18.50
CA GLY A 160 -14.76 7.38 17.61
C GLY A 160 -14.09 6.38 16.66
N LEU A 161 -13.00 6.77 15.99
CA LEU A 161 -12.26 5.92 15.05
C LEU A 161 -11.76 4.66 15.74
N ARG A 162 -11.17 4.80 16.93
CA ARG A 162 -10.69 3.65 17.71
C ARG A 162 -11.83 2.71 18.08
N ARG A 163 -12.96 3.22 18.57
CA ARG A 163 -14.12 2.39 18.95
C ARG A 163 -14.71 1.64 17.77
N VAL A 164 -14.90 2.33 16.64
CA VAL A 164 -15.43 1.71 15.42
C VAL A 164 -14.45 0.65 14.93
N ALA A 165 -13.15 0.93 14.89
CA ALA A 165 -12.13 -0.03 14.46
C ALA A 165 -12.09 -1.29 15.35
N GLN A 166 -12.25 -1.15 16.66
CA GLN A 166 -12.28 -2.28 17.60
C GLN A 166 -13.53 -3.16 17.47
N ALA A 167 -14.62 -2.61 16.94
CA ALA A 167 -15.85 -3.35 16.66
C ALA A 167 -15.81 -4.12 15.34
N LEU A 168 -14.82 -3.86 14.47
CA LEU A 168 -14.68 -4.57 13.20
C LEU A 168 -14.18 -6.01 13.40
N PRO A 169 -14.65 -6.97 12.59
CA PRO A 169 -14.15 -8.33 12.64
C PRO A 169 -12.66 -8.40 12.26
N ALA A 170 -11.90 -9.23 12.98
CA ALA A 170 -10.49 -9.46 12.69
C ALA A 170 -10.32 -10.31 11.42
N GLY A 171 -10.25 -9.65 10.26
CA GLY A 171 -9.93 -10.25 8.97
C GLY A 171 -8.64 -9.65 8.40
N PHE A 172 -7.65 -10.47 8.10
CA PHE A 172 -6.36 -10.03 7.55
C PHE A 172 -6.12 -10.67 6.18
N LEU A 173 -5.68 -9.88 5.21
CA LEU A 173 -5.30 -10.37 3.87
C LEU A 173 -4.08 -11.28 3.93
N HIS A 174 -3.01 -10.83 4.59
CA HIS A 174 -1.77 -11.57 4.77
C HIS A 174 -1.22 -11.26 6.16
N THR A 175 -0.85 -12.28 6.93
CA THR A 175 -0.25 -12.09 8.25
C THR A 175 1.28 -12.08 8.16
N GLN A 176 1.85 -12.64 7.09
CA GLN A 176 3.30 -12.68 6.85
C GLN A 176 3.72 -12.12 5.49
N ARG A 177 4.88 -11.45 5.43
CA ARG A 177 5.46 -10.91 4.20
C ARG A 177 5.74 -11.99 3.15
N SER A 178 6.14 -13.18 3.59
CA SER A 178 6.36 -14.36 2.74
C SER A 178 5.11 -14.77 1.96
N GLU A 179 3.95 -14.74 2.63
CA GLU A 179 2.64 -15.07 2.03
C GLU A 179 2.24 -14.02 0.98
N LEU A 180 2.36 -12.73 1.31
CA LEU A 180 2.08 -11.62 0.38
C LEU A 180 2.94 -11.70 -0.89
N VAL A 181 4.24 -11.97 -0.74
CA VAL A 181 5.17 -12.10 -1.88
C VAL A 181 4.86 -13.33 -2.72
N ALA A 182 4.53 -14.46 -2.09
CA ALA A 182 4.17 -15.69 -2.80
C ALA A 182 2.88 -15.55 -3.61
N GLU A 183 1.87 -14.89 -3.04
CA GLU A 183 0.62 -14.61 -3.76
C GLU A 183 0.80 -13.64 -4.92
N ARG A 184 1.54 -12.53 -4.72
CA ARG A 184 1.89 -11.63 -5.83
C ARG A 184 2.63 -12.36 -6.95
N ARG A 185 3.56 -13.26 -6.61
CA ARG A 185 4.30 -14.05 -7.60
C ARG A 185 3.37 -14.98 -8.40
N LYS A 186 2.45 -15.68 -7.72
CA LYS A 186 1.44 -16.52 -8.38
C LYS A 186 0.55 -15.70 -9.32
N MET A 187 0.15 -14.49 -8.92
CA MET A 187 -0.68 -13.61 -9.77
C MET A 187 0.06 -13.12 -11.00
N VAL A 188 1.34 -12.74 -10.86
CA VAL A 188 2.20 -12.37 -11.99
C VAL A 188 2.36 -13.55 -12.95
N GLU A 189 2.62 -14.76 -12.43
CA GLU A 189 2.70 -15.98 -13.24
C GLU A 189 1.38 -16.31 -13.95
N GLN A 190 0.24 -16.17 -13.27
CA GLN A 190 -1.09 -16.33 -13.86
C GLN A 190 -1.38 -15.30 -14.95
N GLY A 191 -0.96 -14.04 -14.75
CA GLY A 191 -1.04 -12.98 -15.75
C GLY A 191 -0.20 -13.28 -16.99
N TYR A 192 1.05 -13.76 -16.82
CA TYR A 192 1.89 -14.22 -17.93
C TYR A 192 1.26 -15.42 -18.67
N LEU A 193 0.68 -16.38 -17.94
CA LEU A 193 -0.03 -17.52 -18.52
C LEU A 193 -1.28 -17.10 -19.31
N ALA A 194 -2.04 -16.12 -18.83
CA ALA A 194 -3.20 -15.58 -19.52
C ALA A 194 -2.80 -14.86 -20.82
N ALA A 195 -1.77 -14.00 -20.76
CA ALA A 195 -1.22 -13.31 -21.93
C ALA A 195 -0.67 -14.31 -22.97
N ALA A 196 0.03 -15.35 -22.52
CA ALA A 196 0.54 -16.41 -23.40
C ALA A 196 -0.59 -17.20 -24.08
N LYS A 197 -1.68 -17.51 -23.35
CA LYS A 197 -2.87 -18.16 -23.92
C LYS A 197 -3.56 -17.27 -24.96
N GLU A 198 -3.68 -15.97 -24.69
CA GLU A 198 -4.26 -15.01 -25.63
C GLU A 198 -3.41 -14.89 -26.90
N GLN A 199 -2.09 -14.84 -26.76
CA GLN A 199 -1.17 -14.78 -27.90
C GLN A 199 -1.20 -16.08 -28.72
N ALA A 200 -1.30 -17.24 -28.07
CA ALA A 200 -1.49 -18.52 -28.74
C ALA A 200 -2.85 -18.62 -29.45
N ALA A 201 -3.92 -18.05 -28.88
CA ALA A 201 -5.24 -17.98 -29.52
C ALA A 201 -5.21 -17.07 -30.76
N ARG A 202 -4.57 -15.88 -30.67
CA ARG A 202 -4.34 -14.99 -31.82
C ARG A 202 -3.52 -15.67 -32.91
N GLY A 203 -2.48 -16.41 -32.53
CA GLY A 203 -1.67 -17.22 -33.44
C GLY A 203 -2.46 -18.32 -34.15
N ARG A 204 -3.33 -19.05 -33.43
CA ARG A 204 -4.24 -20.04 -34.03
C ARG A 204 -5.23 -19.41 -35.01
N ILE A 205 -5.79 -18.25 -34.68
CA ILE A 205 -6.70 -17.53 -35.59
C ILE A 205 -5.95 -17.10 -36.87
N ALA A 206 -4.73 -16.57 -36.74
CA ALA A 206 -3.89 -16.19 -37.87
C ALA A 206 -3.52 -17.40 -38.74
N ALA A 207 -3.12 -18.53 -38.12
CA ALA A 207 -2.81 -19.78 -38.82
C ALA A 207 -4.04 -20.36 -39.53
N THR A 208 -5.23 -20.24 -38.95
CA THR A 208 -6.49 -20.68 -39.58
C THR A 208 -6.83 -19.82 -40.80
N ARG A 209 -6.59 -18.50 -40.73
CA ARG A 209 -6.76 -17.59 -41.88
C ARG A 209 -5.75 -17.89 -43.01
N LEU A 210 -4.49 -18.12 -42.67
CA LEU A 210 -3.43 -18.52 -43.60
C LEU A 210 -3.71 -19.90 -44.23
N GLY A 211 -4.10 -20.89 -43.43
CA GLY A 211 -4.49 -22.22 -43.89
C GLY A 211 -5.73 -22.20 -44.77
N GLY A 212 -6.71 -21.32 -44.48
CA GLY A 212 -7.87 -21.07 -45.35
C GLY A 212 -7.48 -20.45 -46.69
N ALA A 213 -6.55 -19.49 -46.70
CA ALA A 213 -6.01 -18.88 -47.92
C ALA A 213 -5.20 -19.89 -48.76
N LEU A 214 -4.38 -20.72 -48.10
CA LEU A 214 -3.59 -21.78 -48.73
C LEU A 214 -4.49 -22.88 -49.31
N ARG A 215 -5.54 -23.30 -48.59
CA ARG A 215 -6.54 -24.26 -49.09
C ARG A 215 -7.32 -23.73 -50.30
N ARG A 216 -7.61 -22.42 -50.37
CA ARG A 216 -8.25 -21.81 -51.55
C ARG A 216 -7.31 -21.80 -52.76
N ARG A 217 -6.01 -21.57 -52.57
CA ARG A 217 -5.00 -21.62 -53.64
C ARG A 217 -4.66 -23.04 -54.09
N LEU A 218 -4.65 -24.02 -53.18
CA LEU A 218 -4.28 -25.41 -53.47
C LEU A 218 -5.47 -26.31 -53.86
N ARG A 219 -6.72 -25.82 -53.74
CA ARG A 219 -7.95 -26.56 -54.12
C ARG A 219 -7.91 -27.13 -55.55
N PRO A 220 -7.39 -26.42 -56.58
CA PRO A 220 -7.30 -26.97 -57.93
C PRO A 220 -6.23 -28.06 -58.08
N VAL A 221 -5.15 -28.00 -57.28
CA VAL A 221 -4.03 -28.94 -57.30
C VAL A 221 -4.41 -30.24 -56.57
N TRP A 222 -5.15 -30.12 -55.46
CA TRP A 222 -5.62 -31.26 -54.67
C TRP A 222 -6.64 -32.15 -55.40
N HIS A 223 -7.49 -31.59 -56.26
CA HIS A 223 -8.41 -32.40 -57.08
C HIS A 223 -7.70 -33.26 -58.13
N ARG A 224 -6.44 -32.94 -58.51
CA ARG A 224 -5.65 -33.78 -59.43
C ARG A 224 -4.87 -34.88 -58.72
N LEU A 225 -4.52 -34.70 -57.43
CA LEU A 225 -3.72 -35.68 -56.67
C LEU A 225 -4.57 -36.69 -55.88
N ARG A 226 -5.85 -36.41 -55.63
CA ARG A 226 -6.77 -37.30 -54.88
C ARG A 226 -7.16 -38.60 -55.60
N ASN A 227 -6.70 -38.83 -56.83
CA ASN A 227 -6.94 -40.08 -57.56
C ASN A 227 -5.77 -41.08 -57.49
N VAL A 228 -4.70 -40.79 -56.75
CA VAL A 228 -3.47 -41.59 -56.87
C VAL A 228 -3.00 -42.30 -55.60
N TYR A 229 -3.38 -41.92 -54.37
CA TYR A 229 -2.87 -42.68 -53.20
C TYR A 229 -3.83 -42.64 -52.00
N MET A 230 -4.63 -43.70 -51.87
CA MET A 230 -5.23 -44.18 -50.63
C MET A 230 -4.96 -45.68 -50.60
N ASP A 231 -3.86 -46.12 -49.98
CA ASP A 231 -3.83 -47.39 -49.28
C ASP A 231 -2.59 -47.56 -48.38
N VAL A 232 -2.78 -48.28 -47.27
CA VAL A 232 -1.79 -48.80 -46.29
C VAL A 232 -1.21 -47.78 -45.29
N GLY A 233 -1.17 -47.95 -43.97
CA GLY A 233 -1.55 -49.05 -43.07
C GLY A 233 -0.84 -48.88 -41.69
N THR A 234 -1.63 -48.94 -40.61
CA THR A 234 -1.40 -49.45 -39.22
C THR A 234 -0.07 -49.29 -38.44
N GLY A 235 -0.19 -48.94 -37.14
CA GLY A 235 0.74 -49.36 -36.07
C GLY A 235 0.72 -48.54 -34.76
N THR A 236 0.10 -49.08 -33.71
CA THR A 236 0.16 -48.72 -32.26
C THR A 236 1.42 -49.34 -31.59
N PRO A 237 1.90 -49.03 -30.33
CA PRO A 237 1.09 -49.19 -29.09
C PRO A 237 1.54 -48.59 -27.71
N VAL A 238 0.68 -48.89 -26.70
CA VAL A 238 0.86 -49.13 -25.24
C VAL A 238 1.03 -47.98 -24.20
N HIS A 239 0.18 -48.13 -23.17
CA HIS A 239 0.04 -47.44 -21.88
C HIS A 239 1.24 -47.51 -20.89
N ARG A 240 1.31 -46.52 -19.98
CA ARG A 240 1.70 -46.74 -18.56
C ARG A 240 0.81 -45.95 -17.61
N THR A 241 0.53 -46.60 -16.49
CA THR A 241 -0.40 -46.32 -15.39
C THR A 241 0.21 -45.53 -14.22
N SER A 242 -0.65 -44.72 -13.56
CA SER A 242 -0.84 -44.37 -12.12
C SER A 242 0.28 -44.65 -11.07
N ALA A 243 0.47 -43.99 -9.92
CA ALA A 243 -0.15 -42.97 -9.02
C ALA A 243 0.98 -42.56 -8.01
N PRO A 244 0.80 -41.92 -6.82
CA PRO A 244 -0.36 -41.28 -6.19
C PRO A 244 -0.08 -39.87 -5.59
N ALA A 245 -1.17 -39.27 -5.11
CA ALA A 245 -1.22 -38.03 -4.35
C ALA A 245 -0.72 -38.21 -2.89
N VAL A 246 -0.12 -37.16 -2.35
CA VAL A 246 0.17 -36.99 -0.92
C VAL A 246 -0.62 -35.80 -0.40
N SER A 247 -1.46 -36.07 0.58
CA SER A 247 -2.30 -35.14 1.35
C SER A 247 -1.49 -34.45 2.46
N LEU A 248 -1.88 -33.23 2.80
CA LEU A 248 -1.47 -32.52 4.01
C LEU A 248 -2.74 -32.05 4.77
N PRO A 249 -2.66 -31.91 6.11
CA PRO A 249 -3.77 -32.05 7.06
C PRO A 249 -4.67 -30.80 7.15
N PRO A 250 -5.87 -30.93 7.77
CA PRO A 250 -6.95 -29.96 7.60
C PRO A 250 -6.67 -28.66 8.37
N GLY A 251 -6.86 -27.55 7.66
CA GLY A 251 -7.10 -26.25 8.29
C GLY A 251 -8.45 -26.27 8.99
N THR A 252 -8.47 -25.82 10.24
CA THR A 252 -9.70 -25.47 10.94
C THR A 252 -10.29 -24.21 10.29
N THR A 253 -11.25 -24.41 9.41
CA THR A 253 -12.27 -23.41 9.08
C THR A 253 -13.35 -23.46 10.15
N ASP A 254 -13.67 -22.32 10.75
CA ASP A 254 -15.03 -21.74 10.74
C ASP A 254 -15.23 -20.78 11.91
N ALA A 255 -15.48 -19.54 11.55
CA ALA A 255 -16.47 -18.73 12.26
C ALA A 255 -17.28 -18.00 11.19
N THR A 256 -18.31 -18.67 10.71
CA THR A 256 -19.44 -18.08 10.00
C THR A 256 -20.08 -17.02 10.89
N ALA A 257 -19.91 -15.74 10.56
CA ALA A 257 -20.75 -14.68 11.11
C ALA A 257 -21.82 -14.32 10.07
N GLY A 258 -23.04 -14.83 10.27
CA GLY A 258 -24.23 -14.33 9.60
C GLY A 258 -24.57 -12.89 10.02
N PRO A 259 -25.45 -12.19 9.30
CA PRO A 259 -25.68 -10.77 9.53
C PRO A 259 -26.49 -10.58 10.81
N ALA A 260 -25.86 -10.07 11.86
CA ALA A 260 -26.57 -9.55 13.01
C ALA A 260 -27.17 -8.19 12.65
N ALA A 261 -28.47 -8.17 12.39
CA ALA A 261 -29.27 -6.95 12.37
C ALA A 261 -29.39 -6.42 13.80
N GLY A 262 -28.98 -5.18 14.05
CA GLY A 262 -29.12 -4.53 15.34
C GLY A 262 -28.35 -3.22 15.45
N GLY A 263 -28.86 -2.16 14.81
CA GLY A 263 -28.33 -0.79 14.85
C GLY A 263 -26.94 -0.67 14.20
N MET A 264 -26.87 -0.19 12.95
CA MET A 264 -25.57 0.05 12.30
C MET A 264 -24.76 1.04 13.14
N SER A 265 -23.77 0.52 13.87
CA SER A 265 -22.67 1.36 14.34
C SER A 265 -22.07 2.02 13.09
N PRO A 266 -21.76 3.32 13.12
CA PRO A 266 -21.26 4.02 11.94
C PRO A 266 -20.01 3.31 11.43
N SER A 267 -19.91 3.11 10.12
CA SER A 267 -18.67 2.57 9.53
C SER A 267 -17.50 3.53 9.76
N ILE A 268 -16.27 3.04 9.61
CA ILE A 268 -15.08 3.93 9.66
C ILE A 268 -15.26 5.07 8.65
N GLU A 269 -15.83 4.77 7.48
CA GLU A 269 -15.98 5.74 6.40
C GLU A 269 -17.05 6.78 6.68
N ASP A 270 -18.20 6.39 7.24
CA ASP A 270 -19.25 7.33 7.64
C ASP A 270 -18.72 8.31 8.69
N LEU A 271 -17.94 7.80 9.66
CA LEU A 271 -17.32 8.62 10.68
C LEU A 271 -16.26 9.57 10.08
N LEU A 272 -15.41 9.09 9.17
CA LEU A 272 -14.44 9.94 8.49
C LEU A 272 -15.14 11.06 7.69
N GLU A 273 -16.20 10.72 6.95
CA GLU A 273 -16.98 11.70 6.19
C GLU A 273 -17.66 12.73 7.07
N SER A 274 -18.22 12.33 8.23
CA SER A 274 -18.87 13.27 9.14
C SER A 274 -17.91 14.32 9.73
N TYR A 275 -16.60 14.05 9.70
CA TYR A 275 -15.54 14.99 10.11
C TYR A 275 -14.78 15.59 8.91
N GLY A 276 -15.27 15.41 7.68
CA GLY A 276 -14.70 16.02 6.47
C GLY A 276 -13.54 15.27 5.81
N TYR A 277 -13.23 14.04 6.25
CA TYR A 277 -12.18 13.19 5.69
C TYR A 277 -12.68 12.35 4.50
N SER A 278 -13.44 12.94 3.58
CA SER A 278 -14.06 12.22 2.45
C SER A 278 -13.03 11.52 1.55
N TRP A 279 -11.84 12.11 1.39
CA TRP A 279 -10.74 11.52 0.62
C TRP A 279 -10.18 10.26 1.29
N LEU A 280 -10.06 10.25 2.61
CA LEU A 280 -9.56 9.10 3.37
C LEU A 280 -10.63 8.02 3.46
N ALA A 281 -11.91 8.40 3.63
CA ALA A 281 -13.04 7.49 3.53
C ALA A 281 -13.08 6.79 2.16
N TYR A 282 -12.83 7.53 1.08
CA TYR A 282 -12.66 6.95 -0.26
C TYR A 282 -11.50 5.95 -0.32
N GLU A 283 -10.33 6.30 0.23
CA GLU A 283 -9.16 5.41 0.24
C GLU A 283 -9.42 4.12 1.03
N VAL A 284 -10.08 4.20 2.19
CA VAL A 284 -10.50 3.05 2.99
C VAL A 284 -11.44 2.15 2.18
N ARG A 285 -12.47 2.72 1.55
CA ARG A 285 -13.38 1.96 0.67
C ARG A 285 -12.64 1.30 -0.49
N ARG A 286 -11.72 2.02 -1.14
CA ARG A 286 -10.93 1.49 -2.26
C ARG A 286 -10.11 0.29 -1.80
N ARG A 287 -9.33 0.44 -0.72
CA ARG A 287 -8.49 -0.64 -0.20
C ARG A 287 -9.29 -1.84 0.31
N ARG A 288 -10.46 -1.62 0.92
CA ARG A 288 -11.36 -2.71 1.32
C ARG A 288 -11.86 -3.48 0.10
N ARG A 289 -12.34 -2.79 -0.94
CA ARG A 289 -12.79 -3.46 -2.18
C ARG A 289 -11.67 -4.22 -2.86
N ASP A 290 -10.47 -3.65 -2.91
CA ASP A 290 -9.29 -4.34 -3.45
C ASP A 290 -9.03 -5.63 -2.65
N ALA A 291 -9.05 -5.54 -1.31
CA ALA A 291 -8.87 -6.67 -0.41
C ALA A 291 -9.93 -7.78 -0.59
N GLU A 292 -11.20 -7.41 -0.64
CA GLU A 292 -12.30 -8.33 -0.86
C GLU A 292 -12.23 -8.99 -2.25
N GLY A 293 -11.80 -8.23 -3.27
CA GLY A 293 -11.53 -8.74 -4.61
C GLY A 293 -10.42 -9.80 -4.65
N TYR A 294 -9.34 -9.57 -3.87
CA TYR A 294 -8.27 -10.56 -3.69
C TYR A 294 -8.77 -11.85 -3.04
N VAL A 295 -9.56 -11.75 -1.96
CA VAL A 295 -10.12 -12.93 -1.25
C VAL A 295 -11.11 -13.70 -2.12
N ALA A 296 -11.89 -13.02 -2.96
CA ALA A 296 -12.87 -13.65 -3.84
C ALA A 296 -12.28 -14.25 -5.14
N GLY A 297 -10.98 -14.11 -5.38
CA GLY A 297 -10.32 -14.57 -6.61
C GLY A 297 -10.85 -13.90 -7.89
N ARG A 298 -11.50 -12.74 -7.77
CA ARG A 298 -12.05 -11.97 -8.90
C ARG A 298 -11.27 -10.67 -9.05
N LEU A 299 -10.35 -10.65 -10.01
CA LEU A 299 -9.87 -9.39 -10.59
C LEU A 299 -10.76 -9.06 -11.80
N HIS A 300 -11.42 -7.91 -11.73
CA HIS A 300 -12.00 -7.22 -12.89
C HIS A 300 -10.95 -6.33 -13.53
#